data_AF-A0AAF1A2X3-F1
#
_entry.id   AF-A0AAF1A2X3-F1
#
_cell.length_a   1.000
_cell.length_b   1.000
_cell.length_c   1.000
_cell.angle_alpha   90.00
_cell.angle_beta   90.00
_cell.angle_gamma   90.00
#
_symmetry.space_group_name_H-M   'P 1'
#
loop_
_entity.id
_entity.type
_entity.pdbx_description
1 polymer ?
#
loop_
_entity_poly.entity_id
_entity_poly.type
_entity_poly.pdbx_seq_one_letter_code
_entity_poly.pdbx_strand_id
1 'polypeptide(L)'
;MCYMDHRVFLPMDHPWRSNKRSFNGKSEFRPPPPLLKGTNVFNSLQDFENIFGKKRKRSNDGPWKKRSIFFELPYWKHNLLRHNLDVMHIEKNIVDSILGTLLDISGKTKDHAKGRYDLKDMGIRKNLHPKDTEDNKRTKFAKVCFSMTNGEE
;
A
#
# COMPACT_ATOMS: atom_id res chain seq x y z
N MET A 1 -0.89 -3.48 -8.84
CA MET A 1 0.24 -4.30 -8.36
C MET A 1 0.60 -3.78 -6.98
N CYS A 2 0.41 -4.58 -5.94
CA CYS A 2 0.80 -4.22 -4.57
C CYS A 2 2.06 -5.02 -4.24
N TYR A 3 3.13 -4.37 -3.83
CA TYR A 3 4.38 -5.04 -3.47
C TYR A 3 4.43 -5.18 -1.95
N MET A 4 4.23 -6.37 -1.41
CA MET A 4 4.27 -6.54 0.05
C MET A 4 5.68 -6.39 0.66
N ASP A 5 6.71 -6.50 -0.19
CA ASP A 5 8.12 -6.44 0.18
C ASP A 5 8.73 -5.12 -0.28
N HIS A 6 8.41 -4.02 0.39
CA HIS A 6 8.91 -2.69 0.02
C HIS A 6 10.35 -2.42 0.48
N ARG A 7 10.94 -3.26 1.34
CA ARG A 7 12.30 -3.02 1.88
C ARG A 7 13.39 -3.34 0.87
N VAL A 8 13.04 -4.05 -0.21
CA VAL A 8 13.90 -4.30 -1.37
C VAL A 8 14.36 -3.05 -2.12
N PHE A 9 13.72 -1.90 -1.87
CA PHE A 9 14.12 -0.61 -2.42
C PHE A 9 15.16 0.14 -1.56
N LEU A 10 15.38 -0.29 -0.32
CA LEU A 10 16.43 0.27 0.55
C LEU A 10 17.82 -0.19 0.07
N PRO A 11 18.93 0.44 0.48
CA PRO A 11 20.27 -0.11 0.25
C PRO A 11 20.43 -1.55 0.75
N MET A 12 21.28 -2.37 0.13
CA MET A 12 21.44 -3.81 0.46
C MET A 12 21.92 -4.04 1.89
N ASP A 13 22.73 -3.14 2.41
CA ASP A 13 23.29 -3.10 3.76
C ASP A 13 22.33 -2.48 4.81
N HIS A 14 21.15 -2.03 4.40
CA HIS A 14 20.23 -1.34 5.29
C HIS A 14 19.69 -2.27 6.40
N PRO A 15 19.80 -1.91 7.71
CA PRO A 15 19.41 -2.78 8.83
C PRO A 15 17.95 -3.26 8.79
N TRP A 16 17.04 -2.46 8.25
CA TRP A 16 15.62 -2.86 8.13
C TRP A 16 15.37 -4.04 7.18
N ARG A 17 16.30 -4.36 6.27
CA ARG A 17 16.20 -5.55 5.41
C ARG A 17 16.36 -6.86 6.20
N SER A 18 17.14 -6.85 7.28
CA SER A 18 17.33 -8.01 8.16
C SER A 18 16.33 -8.06 9.33
N ASN A 19 15.68 -6.94 9.66
CA ASN A 19 14.72 -6.87 10.76
C ASN A 19 13.44 -7.68 10.49
N LYS A 20 13.39 -8.90 11.03
CA LYS A 20 12.21 -9.77 10.96
C LYS A 20 11.11 -9.36 11.95
N ARG A 21 11.51 -8.88 13.13
CA ARG A 21 10.63 -8.66 14.29
C ARG A 21 9.63 -7.52 14.07
N SER A 22 10.06 -6.40 13.51
CA SER A 22 9.20 -5.21 13.33
C SER A 22 8.27 -5.28 12.11
N PHE A 23 8.52 -6.23 11.20
CA PHE A 23 7.88 -6.32 9.89
C PHE A 23 7.18 -7.69 9.69
N ASN A 24 7.36 -8.33 8.54
CA ASN A 24 6.64 -9.54 8.10
C ASN A 24 7.30 -10.87 8.51
N GLY A 25 8.24 -10.86 9.47
CA GLY A 25 8.96 -12.07 9.90
C GLY A 25 10.01 -12.59 8.92
N LYS A 26 10.16 -11.98 7.74
CA LYS A 26 11.12 -12.37 6.70
C LYS A 26 12.22 -11.32 6.55
N SER A 27 13.40 -11.77 6.11
CA SER A 27 14.49 -10.89 5.70
C SER A 27 14.45 -10.70 4.17
N GLU A 28 14.69 -9.49 3.70
CA GLU A 28 14.56 -9.09 2.29
C GLU A 28 15.91 -8.69 1.70
N PHE A 29 16.66 -9.67 1.18
CA PHE A 29 17.95 -9.45 0.50
C PHE A 29 17.84 -9.48 -1.03
N ARG A 30 16.64 -9.68 -1.56
CA ARG A 30 16.41 -9.67 -3.00
C ARG A 30 16.64 -8.25 -3.57
N PRO A 31 17.10 -8.14 -4.82
CA PRO A 31 17.19 -6.84 -5.49
C PRO A 31 15.80 -6.24 -5.71
N PRO A 32 15.71 -4.91 -5.88
CA PRO A 32 14.46 -4.27 -6.23
C PRO A 32 13.90 -4.86 -7.54
N PRO A 33 12.57 -5.01 -7.67
CA PRO A 33 11.94 -5.39 -8.92
C PRO A 33 12.40 -4.45 -10.05
N PRO A 34 12.56 -4.98 -11.28
CA PRO A 34 12.96 -4.15 -12.42
C PRO A 34 11.93 -3.03 -12.61
N LEU A 35 12.44 -1.82 -12.85
CA LEU A 35 11.58 -0.69 -13.17
C LEU A 35 10.76 -0.99 -14.42
N LEU A 36 9.47 -0.72 -14.35
CA LEU A 36 8.55 -0.88 -15.47
C LEU A 36 8.93 0.13 -16.55
N LYS A 37 9.66 -0.35 -17.57
CA LYS A 37 10.08 0.48 -18.69
C LYS A 37 8.87 0.95 -19.48
N GLY A 38 8.99 2.16 -20.00
CA GLY A 38 7.90 2.79 -20.70
C GLY A 38 7.44 2.06 -21.96
N THR A 39 8.38 1.38 -22.62
CA THR A 39 8.18 0.49 -23.78
C THR A 39 7.41 -0.77 -23.41
N ASN A 40 7.68 -1.37 -22.25
CA ASN A 40 7.00 -2.59 -21.81
C ASN A 40 5.51 -2.31 -21.57
N VAL A 41 5.20 -1.15 -20.98
CA VAL A 41 3.82 -0.68 -20.79
C VAL A 41 3.16 -0.41 -22.14
N PHE A 42 3.87 0.23 -23.08
CA PHE A 42 3.34 0.49 -24.43
C PHE A 42 2.97 -0.81 -25.16
N ASN A 43 3.87 -1.79 -25.19
CA ASN A 43 3.62 -3.09 -25.82
C ASN A 43 2.44 -3.81 -25.15
N SER A 44 2.35 -3.77 -23.81
CA SER A 44 1.23 -4.37 -23.08
C SER A 44 -0.12 -3.69 -23.35
N LEU A 45 -0.10 -2.45 -23.83
CA LEU A 45 -1.29 -1.64 -24.12
C LEU A 45 -1.55 -1.48 -25.62
N GLN A 46 -0.73 -2.08 -26.49
CA GLN A 46 -0.80 -1.87 -27.93
C GLN A 46 -2.17 -2.27 -28.49
N ASP A 47 -2.66 -3.42 -28.06
CA ASP A 47 -3.96 -3.98 -28.48
C ASP A 47 -5.09 -3.62 -27.49
N PHE A 48 -4.83 -2.72 -26.54
CA PHE A 48 -5.83 -2.33 -25.55
C PHE A 48 -6.84 -1.38 -26.17
N GLU A 49 -8.06 -1.89 -26.39
CA GLU A 49 -9.17 -1.09 -26.85
C GLU A 49 -9.78 -0.26 -25.70
N ASN A 50 -9.78 1.06 -25.86
CA ASN A 50 -10.42 1.97 -24.92
C ASN A 50 -11.93 2.00 -25.17
N ILE A 51 -12.69 1.21 -24.43
CA ILE A 51 -14.14 1.32 -24.41
C ILE A 51 -14.54 2.42 -23.43
N PHE A 52 -15.03 3.54 -23.96
CA PHE A 52 -15.54 4.66 -23.17
C PHE A 52 -17.00 4.42 -22.77
N GLY A 53 -17.38 4.77 -21.53
CA GLY A 53 -18.76 4.60 -21.03
C GLY A 53 -18.85 4.00 -19.62
N LYS A 54 -19.82 3.10 -19.40
CA LYS A 54 -20.18 2.54 -18.08
C LYS A 54 -19.01 1.85 -17.38
N LYS A 55 -19.01 1.88 -16.03
CA LYS A 55 -18.02 1.21 -15.16
C LYS A 55 -17.94 -0.30 -15.47
N ARG A 56 -16.81 -0.76 -16.03
CA ARG A 56 -16.53 -2.20 -16.20
C ARG A 56 -16.00 -2.81 -14.90
N LYS A 57 -16.33 -4.08 -14.68
CA LYS A 57 -15.59 -4.96 -13.76
C LYS A 57 -14.17 -5.15 -14.33
N ARG A 58 -13.16 -5.31 -13.47
CA ARG A 58 -11.78 -5.59 -13.90
C ARG A 58 -11.79 -6.88 -14.74
N SER A 59 -11.25 -6.85 -15.95
CA SER A 59 -10.94 -8.07 -16.71
C SER A 59 -9.70 -8.73 -16.11
N ASN A 60 -9.54 -10.03 -16.31
CA ASN A 60 -8.36 -10.77 -15.85
C ASN A 60 -7.12 -10.55 -16.75
N ASP A 61 -7.24 -9.81 -17.86
CA ASP A 61 -6.15 -9.52 -18.83
C ASP A 61 -5.11 -8.50 -18.34
N GLY A 62 -4.93 -8.42 -17.02
CA GLY A 62 -3.85 -7.65 -16.41
C GLY A 62 -4.29 -6.40 -15.64
N PRO A 63 -3.33 -5.59 -15.18
CA PRO A 63 -3.57 -4.53 -14.22
C PRO A 63 -4.16 -3.25 -14.84
N TRP A 64 -4.27 -3.18 -16.17
CA TRP A 64 -4.60 -1.97 -16.90
C TRP A 64 -6.11 -1.83 -17.12
N LYS A 65 -6.60 -0.58 -17.00
CA LYS A 65 -8.02 -0.26 -17.26
C LYS A 65 -8.23 0.57 -18.52
N LYS A 66 -7.20 1.26 -18.99
CA LYS A 66 -7.26 2.24 -20.07
C LYS A 66 -5.85 2.41 -20.65
N ARG A 67 -5.76 2.57 -21.97
CA ARG A 67 -4.61 3.12 -22.66
C ARG A 67 -4.67 4.65 -22.62
N SER A 68 -3.64 5.30 -22.09
CA SER A 68 -3.57 6.77 -22.12
C SER A 68 -3.41 7.28 -23.56
N ILE A 69 -4.10 8.38 -23.91
CA ILE A 69 -3.94 9.05 -25.21
C ILE A 69 -2.50 9.51 -25.44
N PHE A 70 -1.77 9.80 -24.35
CA PHE A 70 -0.36 10.19 -24.45
C PHE A 70 0.52 9.12 -25.10
N PHE A 71 0.11 7.86 -25.15
CA PHE A 71 0.85 6.82 -25.88
C PHE A 71 0.75 6.95 -27.42
N GLU A 72 -0.10 7.84 -27.95
CA GLU A 72 -0.06 8.23 -29.36
C GLU A 72 1.16 9.11 -29.68
N LEU A 73 1.71 9.79 -28.67
CA LEU A 73 2.87 10.65 -28.83
C LEU A 73 4.15 9.79 -28.89
N PRO A 74 4.96 9.86 -29.97
CA PRO A 74 6.12 8.98 -30.19
C PRO A 74 7.17 9.02 -29.08
N TYR A 75 7.29 10.15 -28.38
CA TYR A 75 8.26 10.33 -27.29
C TYR A 75 7.77 9.77 -25.94
N TRP A 76 6.46 9.57 -25.76
CA TRP A 76 5.89 9.19 -24.47
C TRP A 76 6.31 7.78 -24.03
N LYS A 77 6.59 6.88 -24.99
CA LYS A 77 7.16 5.55 -24.71
C LYS A 77 8.53 5.64 -24.02
N HIS A 78 9.28 6.71 -24.25
CA HIS A 78 10.62 6.94 -23.70
C HIS A 78 10.62 7.82 -22.44
N ASN A 79 9.50 8.44 -22.09
CA ASN A 79 9.41 9.25 -20.87
C ASN A 79 9.44 8.35 -19.63
N LEU A 80 10.43 8.56 -18.75
CA LEU A 80 10.61 7.89 -17.47
C LEU A 80 9.66 8.43 -16.39
N LEU A 81 9.29 9.72 -16.45
CA LEU A 81 8.43 10.40 -15.50
C LEU A 81 7.07 10.71 -16.14
N ARG A 82 6.17 9.72 -16.12
CA ARG A 82 4.83 9.80 -16.76
C ARG A 82 3.74 10.33 -15.86
N HIS A 83 3.99 10.30 -14.56
CA HIS A 83 3.02 10.65 -13.54
C HIS A 83 3.69 11.66 -12.62
N ASN A 84 3.28 12.92 -12.73
CA ASN A 84 3.61 13.91 -11.73
C ASN A 84 2.69 13.62 -10.54
N LEU A 85 3.30 13.03 -9.51
CA LEU A 85 2.64 12.82 -8.24
C LEU A 85 2.53 14.18 -7.56
N ASP A 86 1.31 14.55 -7.16
CA ASP A 86 1.09 15.76 -6.38
C ASP A 86 1.60 15.52 -4.95
N VAL A 87 2.84 15.96 -4.71
CA VAL A 87 3.56 15.77 -3.44
C VAL A 87 2.76 16.35 -2.28
N MET A 88 2.18 17.53 -2.46
CA MET A 88 1.41 18.23 -1.42
C MET A 88 0.19 17.40 -0.98
N HIS A 89 -0.56 16.85 -1.93
CA HIS A 89 -1.71 16.00 -1.60
C HIS A 89 -1.28 14.66 -1.00
N ILE A 90 -0.16 14.08 -1.44
CA ILE A 90 0.37 12.83 -0.87
C ILE A 90 0.81 13.04 0.58
N GLU A 91 1.61 14.08 0.84
CA GLU A 91 2.10 14.41 2.17
C GLU A 91 0.94 14.71 3.11
N LYS A 92 -0.03 15.54 2.70
CA LYS A 92 -1.23 15.83 3.48
C LYS A 92 -1.96 14.55 3.88
N ASN A 93 -2.20 13.65 2.92
CA ASN A 93 -2.88 12.38 3.18
C ASN A 93 -2.10 11.46 4.14
N ILE A 94 -0.77 11.46 4.05
CA ILE A 94 0.09 10.66 4.96
C ILE A 94 0.05 11.25 6.37
N VAL A 95 0.25 12.57 6.50
CA VAL A 95 0.26 13.28 7.79
C VAL A 95 -1.09 13.17 8.49
N ASP A 96 -2.20 13.43 7.78
CA ASP A 96 -3.56 13.30 8.33
C ASP A 96 -3.83 11.87 8.84
N SER A 97 -3.33 10.86 8.12
CA SER A 97 -3.46 9.45 8.52
C SER A 97 -2.62 9.11 9.75
N ILE A 98 -1.41 9.66 9.87
CA ILE A 98 -0.54 9.45 11.04
C ILE A 98 -1.18 10.12 12.25
N LEU A 99 -1.54 11.40 12.11
CA LEU A 99 -2.15 12.19 13.19
C LEU A 99 -3.48 11.59 13.66
N GLY A 100 -4.34 11.17 12.73
CA GLY A 100 -5.60 10.52 13.06
C GLY A 100 -5.42 9.20 13.81
N THR A 101 -4.32 8.47 13.56
CA THR A 101 -4.01 7.22 14.27
C THR A 101 -3.35 7.47 15.63
N LEU A 102 -2.49 8.48 15.75
CA LEU A 102 -1.83 8.84 17.01
C LEU A 102 -2.82 9.41 18.05
N LEU A 103 -3.73 10.28 17.59
CA LEU A 103 -4.73 10.95 18.43
C LEU A 103 -6.04 10.16 18.59
N ASP A 104 -6.11 8.93 18.06
CA ASP A 104 -7.31 8.07 18.10
C ASP A 104 -8.60 8.80 17.65
N ILE A 105 -8.49 9.62 16.61
CA ILE A 105 -9.63 10.42 16.11
C ILE A 105 -10.58 9.50 15.33
N SER A 106 -11.76 9.27 15.91
CA SER A 106 -12.82 8.45 15.30
C SER A 106 -13.09 8.86 13.84
N GLY A 107 -12.99 7.90 12.92
CA GLY A 107 -13.21 8.09 11.48
C GLY A 107 -12.00 8.54 10.65
N LYS A 108 -10.90 8.97 11.29
CA LYS A 108 -9.64 9.33 10.60
C LYS A 108 -8.50 8.35 10.84
N THR A 109 -8.67 7.41 11.77
CA THR A 109 -7.68 6.37 12.02
C THR A 109 -7.57 5.42 10.83
N LYS A 110 -6.34 5.04 10.47
CA LYS A 110 -6.09 4.03 9.44
C LYS A 110 -6.00 2.61 10.00
N ASP A 111 -6.24 2.47 11.30
CA ASP A 111 -6.33 1.18 11.98
C ASP A 111 -7.79 0.70 11.96
N HIS A 112 -8.10 -0.13 10.98
CA HIS A 112 -9.44 -0.69 10.80
C HIS A 112 -9.51 -2.13 11.30
N ALA A 113 -10.69 -2.53 11.79
CA ALA A 113 -10.97 -3.91 12.20
C ALA A 113 -10.59 -4.93 11.12
N LYS A 114 -10.88 -4.65 9.86
CA LYS A 114 -10.54 -5.51 8.72
C LYS A 114 -9.03 -5.69 8.55
N GLY A 115 -8.26 -4.61 8.71
CA GLY A 115 -6.79 -4.68 8.68
C GLY A 115 -6.23 -5.53 9.82
N ARG A 116 -6.89 -5.57 10.98
CA ARG A 116 -6.50 -6.43 12.10
C ARG A 116 -6.75 -7.92 11.83
N TYR A 117 -7.85 -8.24 11.14
CA TYR A 117 -8.12 -9.60 10.67
C TYR A 117 -7.12 -10.02 9.59
N ASP A 118 -6.76 -9.14 8.65
CA ASP A 118 -5.73 -9.40 7.65
C ASP A 118 -4.37 -9.68 8.33
N LEU A 119 -4.01 -8.94 9.39
CA LEU A 119 -2.81 -9.23 10.19
C LEU A 119 -2.85 -10.60 10.88
N LYS A 120 -4.03 -11.06 11.31
CA LYS A 120 -4.24 -12.40 11.88
C LYS A 120 -4.03 -13.48 10.83
N ASP A 121 -4.62 -13.30 9.65
CA ASP A 121 -4.51 -14.23 8.52
C ASP A 121 -3.06 -14.34 8.02
N MET A 122 -2.35 -13.21 7.95
CA MET A 122 -0.94 -13.18 7.58
C MET A 122 0.01 -13.70 8.69
N GLY A 123 -0.49 -13.93 9.91
CA GLY A 123 0.30 -14.44 11.05
C GLY A 123 1.32 -13.44 11.61
N ILE A 124 1.20 -12.14 11.28
CA ILE A 124 2.17 -11.09 11.63
C ILE A 124 1.62 -10.24 12.78
N ARG A 125 2.49 -9.75 13.68
CA ARG A 125 2.13 -8.85 14.80
C ARG A 125 1.01 -9.40 15.69
N LYS A 126 1.24 -10.60 16.26
CA LYS A 126 0.30 -11.30 17.17
C LYS A 126 -0.31 -10.43 18.27
N ASN A 127 0.44 -9.44 18.77
CA ASN A 127 -0.01 -8.51 19.81
C ASN A 127 -1.20 -7.63 19.39
N LEU A 128 -1.36 -7.38 18.09
CA LEU A 128 -2.44 -6.55 17.52
C LEU A 128 -3.63 -7.36 17.02
N HIS A 129 -3.56 -8.70 17.08
CA HIS A 129 -4.64 -9.57 16.63
C HIS A 129 -5.92 -9.29 17.43
N PRO A 130 -7.10 -9.38 16.80
CA PRO A 130 -8.36 -9.30 17.51
C PRO A 130 -8.39 -10.36 18.62
N LYS A 131 -8.63 -9.94 19.86
CA LYS A 131 -8.83 -10.85 20.99
C LYS A 131 -10.33 -11.05 21.18
N ASP A 132 -10.76 -12.28 21.02
CA ASP A 132 -12.12 -12.69 21.35
C ASP A 132 -12.21 -12.72 22.88
N THR A 133 -13.13 -11.92 23.44
CA THR A 133 -13.45 -11.98 24.87
C THR A 133 -14.57 -13.02 25.04
N GLU A 134 -14.56 -13.79 26.13
CA GLU A 134 -15.47 -14.94 26.37
C GLU A 134 -16.97 -14.60 26.29
N ASP A 135 -17.34 -13.31 26.34
CA ASP A 135 -18.66 -12.84 25.95
C ASP A 135 -18.71 -12.48 24.46
N ASN A 136 -19.38 -13.35 23.72
CA ASN A 136 -19.59 -13.42 22.26
C ASN A 136 -20.20 -12.18 21.56
N LYS A 137 -19.90 -10.94 22.00
CA LYS A 137 -20.48 -9.70 21.45
C LYS A 137 -19.51 -8.53 21.26
N ARG A 138 -18.27 -8.56 21.79
CA ARG A 138 -17.33 -7.43 21.65
C ARG A 138 -15.90 -7.88 21.37
N THR A 139 -15.47 -7.77 20.12
CA THR A 139 -14.06 -7.92 19.75
C THR A 139 -13.28 -6.73 20.31
N LYS A 140 -12.39 -6.98 21.27
CA LYS A 140 -11.54 -5.92 21.83
C LYS A 140 -10.29 -5.77 20.98
N PHE A 141 -10.12 -4.58 20.42
CA PHE A 141 -8.91 -4.20 19.71
C PHE A 141 -7.90 -3.63 20.72
N ALA A 142 -6.74 -4.27 20.86
CA ALA A 142 -5.64 -3.70 21.65
C ALA A 142 -5.24 -2.34 21.07
N LYS A 143 -5.00 -1.30 21.86
CA LYS A 143 -4.55 -0.01 21.34
C LYS A 143 -3.28 -0.16 20.50
N VAL A 144 -3.16 0.67 19.46
CA VAL A 144 -1.96 0.69 18.60
C VAL A 144 -0.77 1.12 19.46
N CYS A 145 0.43 0.58 19.21
CA CYS A 145 1.63 0.83 20.02
C CYS A 145 2.05 2.30 20.17
N PHE A 146 1.43 3.22 19.43
CA PHE A 146 1.75 4.66 19.41
C PHE A 146 0.52 5.54 19.69
N SER A 147 -0.61 5.00 20.14
CA SER A 147 -1.76 5.82 20.49
C SER A 147 -1.46 6.61 21.77
N MET A 148 -1.62 7.93 21.73
CA MET A 148 -1.48 8.75 22.93
C MET A 148 -2.70 8.56 23.84
N THR A 149 -2.45 8.60 25.15
CA THR A 149 -3.52 8.65 26.16
C THR A 149 -3.72 10.08 26.63
N ASN A 150 -4.94 10.42 27.07
CA ASN A 150 -5.29 11.78 27.53
C ASN A 150 -4.46 12.29 28.73
N GLY A 151 -3.53 11.50 29.26
CA GLY A 151 -2.60 11.88 30.33
C GLY A 151 -1.19 12.22 29.85
N GLU A 152 -0.96 12.28 28.54
CA GLU A 152 0.33 12.59 27.92
C GLU A 152 0.33 13.94 27.17
N GLU A 153 -0.67 14.79 27.44
CA GLU A 153 -0.70 16.21 27.03
C GLU A 153 0.35 17.06 27.77
#